data_AF-A0A2K5CDH7-F1
#
_entry.id   AF-A0A2K5CDH7-F1
#
_cell.length_a   1.000
_cell.length_b   1.000
_cell.length_c   1.000
_cell.angle_alpha   90.00
_cell.angle_beta   90.00
_cell.angle_gamma   90.00
#
_symmetry.space_group_name_H-M   'P 1'
#
loop_
_entity.id
_entity.type
_entity.pdbx_description
1 polymer ?
#
loop_
_entity_poly.entity_id
_entity_poly.type
_entity_poly.pdbx_seq_one_letter_code
_entity_poly.pdbx_strand_id
1 'polypeptide(L)' 'VCTPERMAEAGFIHCPTENEPDLAQCFFCFKELEGWEPDDDPM' A
#
# COMPACT_ATOMS: atom_id res chain seq x y z
N VAL A 1 -0.05 4.77 10.93
CA VAL A 1 -0.11 5.97 10.07
C VAL A 1 0.35 5.61 8.67
N CYS A 2 -0.54 5.75 7.70
CA CYS A 2 -0.33 5.44 6.30
C CYS A 2 0.32 6.62 5.58
N THR A 3 1.65 6.60 5.44
CA THR A 3 2.43 7.59 4.67
C THR A 3 3.24 6.87 3.60
N PRO A 4 3.56 7.51 2.46
CA PRO A 4 4.33 6.89 1.40
C PRO A 4 5.64 6.27 1.88
N GLU A 5 6.36 6.95 2.78
CA GLU A 5 7.62 6.47 3.35
C GLU A 5 7.43 5.18 4.15
N ARG A 6 6.39 5.09 4.99
CA ARG A 6 6.09 3.90 5.79
C ARG A 6 5.59 2.73 4.94
N MET A 7 4.80 2.99 3.91
CA MET A 7 4.37 1.96 2.97
C MET A 7 5.56 1.38 2.21
N ALA A 8 6.46 2.24 1.72
CA ALA A 8 7.67 1.82 1.03
C ALA A 8 8.61 1.02 1.95
N GLU A 9 8.76 1.43 3.21
CA GLU A 9 9.55 0.70 4.22
C GLU A 9 9.00 -0.71 4.51
N ALA A 10 7.67 -0.85 4.57
CA ALA A 10 6.98 -2.14 4.68
C ALA A 10 7.02 -2.98 3.39
N GLY A 11 7.55 -2.43 2.30
CA GLY A 11 7.74 -3.12 1.04
C GLY A 11 6.56 -3.01 0.07
N PHE A 12 5.65 -2.05 0.26
CA PHE A 12 4.57 -1.77 -0.67
C PHE A 12 5.00 -0.80 -1.78
N ILE A 13 4.54 -1.07 -3.00
CA ILE A 13 4.58 -0.17 -4.16
C ILE A 13 3.16 0.27 -4.52
N HIS A 14 2.99 1.52 -4.93
CA HIS A 14 1.70 2.05 -5.39
C HIS A 14 1.42 1.56 -6.82
N CYS A 15 0.33 0.82 -7.01
CA CYS A 15 -0.05 0.20 -8.28
C CYS A 15 -1.56 0.35 -8.55
N PRO A 16 -2.05 1.58 -8.73
CA PRO A 16 -3.49 1.85 -8.82
C PRO A 16 -4.11 1.30 -10.10
N THR A 17 -5.40 0.95 -10.02
CA THR A 17 -6.26 0.67 -11.17
C THR A 17 -7.32 1.76 -11.33
N GLU A 18 -8.12 1.72 -12.40
CA GLU A 18 -9.24 2.69 -12.55
C GLU A 18 -10.28 2.55 -11.43
N ASN A 19 -10.44 1.36 -10.85
CA ASN A 19 -11.43 1.10 -9.79
C ASN A 19 -10.83 1.16 -8.38
N GLU A 20 -9.51 1.00 -8.25
CA GLU A 20 -8.80 0.84 -6.98
C GLU A 20 -7.66 1.87 -6.92
N PRO A 21 -7.96 3.15 -6.61
CA PRO A 21 -7.01 4.26 -6.73
C PRO A 21 -5.88 4.23 -5.69
N ASP A 22 -6.06 3.49 -4.59
CA ASP A 22 -5.11 3.34 -3.49
C ASP A 22 -4.52 1.93 -3.40
N LEU A 23 -4.68 1.11 -4.43
CA LEU A 23 -4.11 -0.23 -4.48
C LEU A 23 -2.59 -0.18 -4.32
N ALA A 24 -2.09 -0.96 -3.36
CA ALA A 24 -0.68 -1.15 -3.10
C ALA A 24 -0.33 -2.64 -3.09
N GLN A 25 0.82 -2.99 -3.68
CA GLN A 25 1.31 -4.36 -3.77
C GLN A 25 2.66 -4.51 -3.10
N CYS A 26 2.89 -5.58 -2.33
CA CYS A 26 4.21 -5.87 -1.79
C CYS A 26 5.17 -6.34 -2.88
N PHE A 27 6.35 -5.72 -3.03
CA PHE A 27 7.30 -6.05 -4.09
C PHE A 27 7.94 -7.45 -3.95
N PHE A 28 7.89 -8.03 -2.75
CA PHE A 28 8.52 -9.32 -2.45
C PHE A 28 7.52 -10.48 -2.44
N CYS A 29 6.40 -10.32 -1.74
CA CYS A 29 5.40 -11.39 -1.61
C CYS A 29 4.20 -11.23 -2.55
N PHE A 30 4.13 -10.14 -3.32
CA PHE A 30 3.07 -9.84 -4.29
C PHE A 30 1.66 -9.76 -3.70
N LYS A 31 1.54 -9.53 -2.38
CA LYS A 31 0.24 -9.29 -1.74
C LYS A 31 -0.28 -7.92 -2.11
N GLU A 32 -1.53 -7.87 -2.55
CA GLU A 32 -2.27 -6.65 -2.88
C GLU A 32 -3.21 -6.27 -1.72
N LEU A 33 -3.26 -4.97 -1.42
CA LEU A 33 -4.15 -4.38 -0.41
C LEU A 33 -4.64 -3.02 -0.91
N GLU A 34 -5.92 -2.74 -0.70
CA GLU A 34 -6.61 -1.48 -0.98
C GLU A 34 -7.42 -1.03 0.25
N GLY A 35 -7.98 0.18 0.20
CA GLY A 35 -8.82 0.72 1.27
C GLY A 35 -8.02 1.23 2.47
N TRP A 36 -6.86 1.84 2.22
CA TRP A 36 -5.96 2.31 3.27
C TRP A 36 -6.52 3.54 3.99
N GLU A 37 -6.54 3.48 5.32
CA GLU A 37 -6.94 4.58 6.20
C GLU A 37 -5.71 5.35 6.71
N PRO A 38 -5.82 6.66 7.01
CA PRO A 38 -4.68 7.48 7.44
C PRO A 38 -3.96 6.94 8.70
N ASP A 39 -4.66 6.21 9.56
CA ASP A 39 -4.15 5.66 10.81
C ASP A 39 -3.58 4.24 10.69
N ASP A 40 -3.81 3.53 9.58
CA ASP A 40 -3.29 2.18 9.33
C ASP A 40 -1.78 2.06 9.52
N ASP A 41 -1.32 0.91 10.04
CA ASP A 41 0.10 0.55 10.10
C ASP A 41 0.46 -0.36 8.93
N PRO A 42 1.32 0.06 7.99
CA PRO A 42 1.71 -0.78 6.86
C PRO A 42 2.57 -2.02 7.19
N MET A 43 3.11 -2.14 8.42
CA MET A 43 4.01 -3.22 8.84
C MET A 43 3.34 -4.58 9.06
#